data_AF-A0A7Y4Q9V0-F1
#
_entry.id   AF-A0A7Y4Q9V0-F1
#
_cell.length_a   1.000
_cell.length_b   1.000
_cell.length_c   1.000
_cell.angle_alpha   90.00
_cell.angle_beta   90.00
_cell.angle_gamma   90.00
#
_symmetry.space_group_name_H-M   'P 1'
#
loop_
_entity.id
_entity.type
_entity.pdbx_description
1 polymer ?
#
loop_
_entity_poly.entity_id
_entity_poly.type
_entity_poly.pdbx_seq_one_letter_code
_entity_poly.pdbx_strand_id
1 'polypeptide(L)'
;MKKFFISLLVGLGIAPSVFSQATDAAKATSFLDDPLLSFYIVVGFIFLIALLVLLVAVYMLQVLNIMVRQAEQEKAVRLGIEIKPTPSAWQKLWDSWNALKPMEKEADILLDHNYDGIKELDNHLPPWWKWLFYFTIGFAVVYLFVFHVFDTLPTQLQEYDTEVAYAQAEALKLQASNPVAAIDENSVE
;
A
#
# COMPACT_ATOMS: atom_id res chain seq x y z
N MET A 1 -38.19 -16.30 -6.24
CA MET A 1 -37.77 -17.22 -5.15
C MET A 1 -36.26 -17.41 -5.23
N LYS A 2 -35.56 -17.26 -4.08
CA LYS A 2 -34.13 -17.54 -3.81
C LYS A 2 -33.12 -16.74 -4.66
N LYS A 3 -32.67 -15.53 -4.30
CA LYS A 3 -31.75 -15.15 -3.21
C LYS A 3 -30.61 -16.16 -3.00
N PHE A 4 -29.45 -15.89 -3.61
CA PHE A 4 -28.15 -16.38 -3.15
C PHE A 4 -27.28 -15.17 -2.80
N PHE A 5 -27.00 -15.07 -1.51
CA PHE A 5 -26.10 -14.13 -0.86
C PHE A 5 -24.65 -14.57 -1.15
N ILE A 6 -23.79 -13.64 -1.59
CA ILE A 6 -22.34 -13.74 -1.40
C ILE A 6 -21.95 -12.56 -0.52
N SER A 7 -21.92 -12.85 0.78
CA SER A 7 -21.33 -12.02 1.82
C SER A 7 -19.83 -12.32 1.89
N LEU A 8 -18.99 -11.44 1.34
CA LEU A 8 -17.56 -11.40 1.62
C LEU A 8 -17.31 -10.21 2.56
N LEU A 9 -17.33 -10.50 3.85
CA LEU A 9 -17.12 -9.56 4.95
C LEU A 9 -15.66 -9.71 5.38
N VAL A 10 -14.77 -8.87 4.85
CA VAL A 10 -13.39 -8.74 5.35
C VAL A 10 -13.44 -7.81 6.56
N GLY A 11 -13.68 -8.39 7.72
CA GLY A 11 -13.47 -7.73 9.01
C GLY A 11 -11.98 -7.75 9.32
N LEU A 12 -11.30 -6.61 9.14
CA LEU A 12 -10.00 -6.36 9.76
C LEU A 12 -10.26 -6.20 11.27
N GLY A 13 -10.04 -7.26 12.03
CA GLY A 13 -10.13 -7.26 13.48
C GLY A 13 -9.01 -6.42 14.07
N ILE A 14 -9.34 -5.20 14.48
CA ILE A 14 -8.58 -4.47 15.51
C ILE A 14 -8.87 -5.21 16.81
N ALA A 15 -7.89 -5.92 17.35
CA ALA A 15 -7.98 -6.49 18.69
C ALA A 15 -8.05 -5.35 19.71
N PRO A 16 -9.08 -5.25 20.58
CA PRO A 16 -8.95 -4.47 21.79
C PRO A 16 -8.26 -5.36 22.83
N SER A 17 -7.06 -4.94 23.20
CA SER A 17 -6.30 -5.47 24.33
C SER A 17 -7.19 -5.52 25.58
N VAL A 18 -7.50 -6.73 26.04
CA VAL A 18 -8.14 -6.94 27.34
C VAL A 18 -7.06 -6.80 28.40
N PHE A 19 -6.95 -5.61 28.98
CA PHE A 19 -6.37 -5.43 30.30
C PHE A 19 -7.42 -4.77 31.20
N SER A 20 -7.89 -5.55 32.17
CA SER A 20 -8.81 -5.12 33.21
C SER A 20 -8.01 -4.70 34.43
N GLN A 21 -7.97 -3.41 34.74
CA GLN A 21 -7.74 -2.93 36.10
C GLN A 21 -8.54 -1.64 36.32
N ALA A 22 -9.33 -1.64 37.38
CA ALA A 22 -10.24 -0.56 37.74
C ALA A 22 -9.48 0.60 38.39
N THR A 23 -9.52 1.77 37.76
CA THR A 23 -9.25 3.07 38.39
C THR A 23 -10.16 4.10 37.72
N ASP A 24 -11.00 4.72 38.54
CA ASP A 24 -11.81 5.92 38.31
C ASP A 24 -12.56 6.08 36.97
N ALA A 25 -13.89 6.11 37.06
CA ALA A 25 -14.76 6.52 35.97
C ALA A 25 -14.54 7.99 35.62
N ALA A 26 -13.47 8.26 34.85
CA ALA A 26 -13.38 9.46 34.04
C ALA A 26 -14.63 9.47 33.15
N LYS A 27 -15.52 10.44 33.39
CA LYS A 27 -16.68 10.69 32.52
C LYS A 27 -16.13 10.80 31.10
N ALA A 28 -16.35 9.76 30.29
CA ALA A 28 -15.88 9.72 28.91
C ALA A 28 -16.37 11.00 28.24
N THR A 29 -15.45 11.92 27.92
CA THR A 29 -15.78 13.15 27.20
C THR A 29 -16.37 12.70 25.89
N SER A 30 -17.69 12.90 25.73
CA SER A 30 -18.38 12.52 24.51
C SER A 30 -17.73 13.30 23.37
N PHE A 31 -17.59 12.69 22.20
CA PHE A 31 -17.13 13.41 21.00
C PHE A 31 -17.95 14.69 20.76
N LEU A 32 -19.22 14.70 21.19
CA LEU A 32 -20.13 15.85 21.13
C LEU A 32 -19.74 17.04 22.05
N ASP A 33 -18.91 16.80 23.07
CA ASP A 33 -18.48 17.81 24.05
C ASP A 33 -17.10 18.42 23.69
N ASP A 34 -16.46 17.99 22.60
CA ASP A 34 -15.16 18.52 22.16
C ASP A 34 -15.33 19.97 21.64
N PRO A 35 -14.66 20.98 22.23
CA PRO A 35 -14.72 22.36 21.73
C PRO A 35 -14.24 22.53 20.28
N LEU A 36 -13.49 21.55 19.73
CA LEU A 36 -13.03 21.54 18.34
C LEU A 36 -14.01 20.84 17.37
N LEU A 37 -15.13 20.28 17.84
CA LEU A 37 -16.09 19.57 17.00
C LEU A 37 -16.64 20.43 15.85
N SER A 38 -16.90 21.72 16.12
CA SER A 38 -17.35 22.66 15.09
C SER A 38 -16.31 22.86 13.98
N PHE A 39 -15.01 22.89 14.35
CA PHE A 39 -13.90 23.00 13.40
C PHE A 39 -13.82 21.75 12.51
N TYR A 40 -13.95 20.55 13.08
CA TYR A 40 -13.93 19.30 12.31
C TYR A 40 -15.12 19.17 11.35
N ILE A 41 -16.33 19.61 11.77
CA ILE A 41 -17.51 19.61 10.88
C ILE A 41 -17.29 20.53 9.68
N VAL A 42 -16.77 21.73 9.90
CA VAL A 42 -16.50 22.69 8.81
C VAL A 42 -15.43 22.14 7.85
N VAL A 43 -14.32 21.61 8.38
CA VAL A 43 -13.26 21.01 7.55
C VAL A 43 -13.79 19.79 6.78
N GLY A 44 -14.56 18.93 7.42
CA GLY A 44 -15.19 17.77 6.79
C GLY A 44 -16.17 18.17 5.68
N PHE A 45 -16.94 19.25 5.87
CA PHE A 45 -17.86 19.76 4.85
C PHE A 45 -17.12 20.37 3.66
N ILE A 46 -16.03 21.12 3.89
CA ILE A 46 -15.17 21.65 2.83
C ILE A 46 -14.54 20.50 2.04
N PHE A 47 -14.05 19.48 2.73
CA PHE A 47 -13.48 18.29 2.09
C PHE A 47 -14.52 17.55 1.24
N LEU A 48 -15.76 17.42 1.73
CA LEU A 48 -16.86 16.81 0.98
C LEU A 48 -17.23 17.62 -0.28
N ILE A 49 -17.26 18.95 -0.18
CA ILE A 49 -17.46 19.82 -1.36
C ILE A 49 -16.30 19.66 -2.34
N ALA A 50 -15.05 19.66 -1.88
CA ALA A 50 -13.88 19.48 -2.73
C ALA A 50 -13.92 18.12 -3.45
N LEU A 51 -14.32 17.06 -2.76
CA LEU A 51 -14.50 15.72 -3.34
C LEU A 51 -15.61 15.71 -4.40
N LEU A 52 -16.73 16.38 -4.15
CA LEU A 52 -17.83 16.49 -5.12
C LEU A 52 -17.40 17.27 -6.37
N VAL A 53 -16.70 18.39 -6.21
CA VAL A 53 -16.15 19.16 -7.33
C VAL A 53 -15.16 18.30 -8.13
N LEU A 54 -14.30 17.53 -7.46
CA LEU A 54 -13.37 16.62 -8.12
C LEU A 54 -14.10 15.51 -8.88
N LEU A 55 -15.16 14.92 -8.32
CA LEU A 55 -16.00 13.92 -8.98
C LEU A 55 -16.61 14.50 -10.27
N VAL A 56 -17.21 15.70 -10.19
CA VAL A 56 -17.79 16.38 -11.36
C VAL A 56 -16.72 16.68 -12.42
N ALA A 57 -15.54 17.14 -12.00
CA ALA A 57 -14.43 17.40 -12.91
C ALA A 57 -13.96 16.13 -13.63
N VAL A 58 -13.81 15.01 -12.91
CA VAL A 58 -13.46 13.70 -13.49
C VAL A 58 -14.54 13.21 -14.45
N TYR A 59 -15.82 13.35 -14.09
CA TYR A 59 -16.94 12.99 -14.96
C TYR A 59 -16.94 13.83 -16.25
N MET A 60 -16.68 15.14 -16.14
CA MET A 60 -16.56 16.03 -17.31
C MET A 60 -15.41 15.59 -18.23
N LEU A 61 -14.24 15.26 -17.68
CA LEU A 61 -13.10 14.76 -18.45
C LEU A 61 -13.43 13.41 -19.13
N GLN A 62 -14.20 12.54 -18.47
CA GLN A 62 -14.66 11.28 -19.05
C GLN A 62 -15.61 11.52 -20.24
N VAL A 63 -16.56 12.46 -20.11
CA VAL A 63 -17.47 12.83 -21.21
C VAL A 63 -16.71 13.44 -22.39
N LEU A 64 -15.77 14.34 -22.13
CA LEU A 64 -14.91 14.90 -23.18
C LEU A 64 -14.12 13.81 -23.90
N ASN A 65 -13.55 12.85 -23.17
CA ASN A 65 -12.84 11.72 -23.76
C ASN A 65 -13.76 10.87 -24.66
N ILE A 66 -15.02 10.65 -24.28
CA ILE A 66 -16.01 9.95 -25.12
C ILE A 66 -16.28 10.75 -26.42
N MET A 67 -16.49 12.06 -26.32
CA MET A 67 -16.77 12.91 -27.49
C MET A 67 -15.58 13.00 -28.44
N VAL A 68 -14.35 13.09 -27.92
CA VAL A 68 -13.13 13.08 -28.74
C VAL A 68 -13.05 11.78 -29.54
N ARG A 69 -13.32 10.64 -28.92
CA ARG A 69 -13.32 9.34 -29.61
C ARG A 69 -14.40 9.25 -30.69
N GLN A 70 -15.59 9.80 -30.44
CA GLN A 70 -16.66 9.87 -31.45
C GLN A 70 -16.28 10.78 -32.63
N ALA A 71 -15.69 11.94 -32.35
CA ALA A 71 -15.23 12.86 -33.39
C ALA A 71 -14.10 12.26 -34.26
N GLU A 72 -13.21 11.48 -33.66
CA GLU A 72 -12.20 10.71 -34.41
C GLU A 72 -12.85 9.65 -35.30
N GLN A 73 -13.84 8.92 -34.80
CA GLN A 73 -14.59 7.92 -35.58
C GLN A 73 -15.31 8.55 -36.78
N GLU A 74 -16.00 9.67 -36.59
CA GLU A 74 -16.67 10.38 -37.69
C GLU A 74 -15.70 10.88 -38.76
N LYS A 75 -14.53 11.40 -38.35
CA LYS A 75 -13.47 11.79 -39.29
C LYS A 75 -12.93 10.59 -40.07
N ALA A 76 -12.75 9.44 -39.42
CA ALA A 76 -12.24 8.26 -40.08
C ALA A 76 -13.24 7.65 -41.08
N VAL A 77 -14.54 7.62 -40.73
CA VAL A 77 -15.61 7.21 -41.65
C VAL A 77 -15.69 8.13 -42.86
N ARG A 78 -15.56 9.45 -42.67
CA ARG A 78 -15.54 10.43 -43.78
C ARG A 78 -14.34 10.25 -44.71
N LEU A 79 -13.19 9.85 -44.18
CA LEU A 79 -11.95 9.73 -44.92
C LEU A 79 -11.71 8.31 -45.49
N GLY A 80 -12.56 7.33 -45.13
CA GLY A 80 -12.43 5.95 -45.61
C GLY A 80 -11.17 5.24 -45.13
N ILE A 81 -10.56 5.69 -44.02
CA ILE A 81 -9.33 5.14 -43.45
C ILE A 81 -9.70 4.13 -42.37
N GLU A 82 -9.09 2.94 -42.39
CA GLU A 82 -9.25 1.95 -41.31
C GLU A 82 -8.83 2.53 -39.97
N ILE A 83 -9.75 2.50 -39.00
CA ILE A 83 -9.50 2.96 -37.64
C ILE A 83 -8.61 1.95 -36.93
N LYS A 84 -7.30 2.21 -36.89
CA LYS A 84 -6.45 1.58 -35.85
C LYS A 84 -6.78 2.26 -34.52
N PRO A 85 -7.24 1.53 -33.49
CA PRO A 85 -7.51 2.13 -32.19
C PRO A 85 -6.21 2.78 -31.69
N THR A 86 -6.22 4.10 -31.55
CA THR A 86 -5.09 4.81 -30.96
C THR A 86 -4.99 4.39 -29.50
N PRO A 87 -3.85 3.86 -29.04
CA PRO A 87 -3.75 3.40 -27.67
C PRO A 87 -3.89 4.59 -26.72
N SER A 88 -4.70 4.40 -25.68
CA SER A 88 -4.90 5.38 -24.61
C SER A 88 -3.55 5.74 -23.98
N ALA A 89 -3.40 6.97 -23.48
CA ALA A 89 -2.19 7.39 -22.79
C ALA A 89 -1.81 6.44 -21.64
N TRP A 90 -2.82 5.88 -20.95
CA TRP A 90 -2.62 4.85 -19.92
C TRP A 90 -2.09 3.53 -20.48
N GLN A 91 -2.60 3.11 -21.64
CA GLN A 91 -2.12 1.89 -22.31
C GLN A 91 -0.67 2.04 -22.74
N LYS A 92 -0.30 3.18 -23.33
CA LYS A 92 1.11 3.46 -23.69
C LYS A 92 2.03 3.44 -22.48
N LEU A 93 1.59 4.01 -21.36
CA LEU A 93 2.35 4.00 -20.12
C LEU A 93 2.51 2.56 -19.59
N TRP A 94 1.42 1.81 -19.54
CA TRP A 94 1.40 0.41 -19.10
C TRP A 94 2.28 -0.49 -19.98
N ASP A 95 2.19 -0.32 -21.29
CA ASP A 95 2.96 -1.07 -22.28
C ASP A 95 4.45 -0.74 -22.16
N SER A 96 4.80 0.54 -21.93
CA SER A 96 6.18 0.94 -21.68
C SER A 96 6.72 0.41 -20.34
N TRP A 97 5.86 0.30 -19.31
CA TRP A 97 6.25 -0.22 -18.01
C TRP A 97 6.51 -1.72 -18.07
N ASN A 98 5.71 -2.48 -18.82
CA ASN A 98 5.88 -3.93 -18.94
C ASN A 98 6.75 -4.37 -20.13
N ALA A 99 6.97 -3.49 -21.11
CA ALA A 99 7.72 -3.74 -22.34
C ALA A 99 7.28 -5.03 -23.08
N LEU A 100 5.97 -5.32 -23.08
CA LEU A 100 5.41 -6.52 -23.70
C LEU A 100 5.37 -6.39 -25.22
N LYS A 101 5.64 -7.49 -25.94
CA LYS A 101 5.36 -7.55 -27.37
C LYS A 101 3.85 -7.71 -27.63
N PRO A 102 3.29 -7.08 -28.68
CA PRO A 102 1.88 -7.27 -29.04
C PRO A 102 1.58 -8.72 -29.44
N MET A 103 0.37 -9.21 -29.14
CA MET A 103 -0.06 -10.57 -29.48
C MET A 103 0.00 -10.88 -30.99
N GLU A 104 -0.19 -9.87 -31.84
CA GLU A 104 -0.08 -10.01 -33.30
C GLU A 104 1.32 -10.48 -33.74
N LYS A 105 2.34 -10.22 -32.93
CA LYS A 105 3.75 -10.59 -33.17
C LYS A 105 4.22 -11.72 -32.26
N GLU A 106 3.28 -12.46 -31.65
CA GLU A 106 3.61 -13.58 -30.77
C GLU A 106 4.34 -14.70 -31.51
N ALA A 107 3.95 -14.95 -32.78
CA ALA A 107 4.61 -15.92 -33.63
C ALA A 107 6.11 -15.63 -33.84
N ASP A 108 6.51 -14.35 -33.80
CA ASP A 108 7.90 -13.92 -34.00
C ASP A 108 8.80 -14.20 -32.78
N ILE A 109 8.21 -14.42 -31.60
CA ILE A 109 8.93 -14.69 -30.33
C ILE A 109 8.66 -16.08 -29.79
N LEU A 110 8.00 -16.93 -30.56
CA LEU A 110 7.67 -18.27 -30.13
C LEU A 110 8.90 -19.16 -30.27
N LEU A 111 9.27 -19.86 -29.20
CA LEU A 111 10.39 -20.80 -29.21
C LEU A 111 10.04 -22.08 -29.96
N ASP A 112 11.04 -22.72 -30.56
CA ASP A 112 10.85 -23.91 -31.43
C ASP A 112 10.40 -25.16 -30.65
N HIS A 113 10.53 -25.16 -29.33
CA HIS A 113 10.21 -26.31 -28.48
C HIS A 113 8.76 -26.29 -28.03
N ASN A 114 8.15 -27.47 -28.01
CA ASN A 114 6.80 -27.70 -27.50
C ASN A 114 6.87 -28.76 -26.41
N TYR A 115 6.42 -28.40 -25.21
CA TYR A 115 6.36 -29.28 -24.05
C TYR A 115 4.89 -29.53 -23.71
N ASP A 116 4.39 -30.73 -24.01
CA ASP A 116 3.01 -31.14 -23.69
C ASP A 116 1.93 -30.14 -24.16
N GLY A 117 2.10 -29.60 -25.38
CA GLY A 117 1.19 -28.61 -25.97
C GLY A 117 1.46 -27.16 -25.54
N ILE A 118 2.37 -26.92 -24.59
CA ILE A 118 2.77 -25.58 -24.15
C ILE A 118 4.00 -25.12 -24.94
N LYS A 119 3.92 -23.91 -25.49
CA LYS A 119 5.01 -23.24 -26.20
C LYS A 119 5.42 -22.01 -25.40
N GLU A 120 6.73 -21.79 -25.30
CA GLU A 120 7.30 -20.68 -24.55
C GLU A 120 7.57 -19.47 -25.44
N LEU A 121 7.49 -18.27 -24.86
CA LEU A 121 7.74 -17.01 -25.54
C LEU A 121 9.09 -16.42 -25.09
N ASP A 122 9.93 -16.04 -26.05
CA ASP A 122 11.17 -15.29 -25.83
C ASP A 122 10.88 -13.79 -25.63
N ASN A 123 10.22 -13.46 -24.51
CA ASN A 123 9.93 -12.08 -24.14
C ASN A 123 11.02 -11.49 -23.24
N HIS A 124 11.24 -10.19 -23.38
CA HIS A 124 12.16 -9.47 -22.50
C HIS A 124 11.53 -9.29 -21.11
N LEU A 125 12.37 -9.32 -20.08
CA LEU A 125 11.96 -9.00 -18.72
C LEU A 125 11.50 -7.55 -18.60
N PRO A 126 10.39 -7.26 -17.89
CA PRO A 126 9.93 -5.91 -17.64
C PRO A 126 11.06 -5.02 -17.08
N PRO A 127 11.24 -3.78 -17.56
CA PRO A 127 12.30 -2.89 -17.11
C PRO A 127 12.33 -2.69 -15.59
N TRP A 128 11.17 -2.50 -14.96
CA TRP A 128 11.06 -2.30 -13.51
C TRP A 128 11.58 -3.51 -12.72
N TRP A 129 11.38 -4.72 -13.24
CA TRP A 129 11.82 -5.95 -12.58
C TRP A 129 13.35 -6.05 -12.58
N LYS A 130 13.99 -5.73 -13.71
CA LYS A 130 15.45 -5.69 -13.81
C LYS A 130 16.05 -4.64 -12.87
N TRP A 131 15.45 -3.46 -12.81
CA TRP A 131 15.89 -2.41 -11.89
C TRP A 131 15.73 -2.82 -10.43
N LEU A 132 14.62 -3.47 -10.06
CA LEU A 132 14.42 -4.01 -8.73
C LEU A 132 15.48 -5.06 -8.38
N PHE A 133 15.79 -5.96 -9.30
CA PHE A 133 16.84 -6.96 -9.12
C PHE A 133 18.23 -6.32 -8.89
N TYR A 134 18.59 -5.30 -9.68
CA TYR A 134 19.85 -4.59 -9.44
C TYR A 134 19.85 -3.77 -8.15
N PHE A 135 18.70 -3.21 -7.77
CA PHE A 135 18.55 -2.50 -6.51
C PHE A 135 18.76 -3.43 -5.32
N THR A 136 18.20 -4.64 -5.31
CA THR A 136 18.40 -5.58 -4.19
C THR A 136 19.85 -6.01 -4.06
N ILE A 137 20.56 -6.17 -5.18
CA ILE A 137 22.01 -6.42 -5.16
C ILE A 137 22.76 -5.24 -4.53
N GLY A 138 22.49 -4.01 -4.99
CA GLY A 138 23.11 -2.81 -4.42
C GLY A 138 22.81 -2.63 -2.94
N PHE A 139 21.56 -2.85 -2.54
CA PHE A 139 21.13 -2.81 -1.14
C PHE A 139 21.87 -3.86 -0.29
N ALA A 140 22.00 -5.10 -0.78
CA ALA A 140 22.72 -6.15 -0.06
C ALA A 140 24.19 -5.80 0.17
N VAL A 141 24.86 -5.22 -0.84
CA VAL A 141 26.24 -4.75 -0.70
C VAL A 141 26.31 -3.64 0.36
N VAL A 142 25.47 -2.61 0.27
CA VAL A 142 25.44 -1.51 1.25
C VAL A 142 25.17 -2.04 2.66
N TYR A 143 24.19 -2.93 2.82
CA TYR A 143 23.85 -3.55 4.11
C TYR A 143 25.05 -4.25 4.74
N LEU A 144 25.76 -5.08 3.95
CA LEU A 144 26.96 -5.79 4.42
C LEU A 144 28.01 -4.80 4.96
N PHE A 145 28.32 -3.75 4.19
CA PHE A 145 29.32 -2.78 4.63
C PHE A 145 28.89 -2.00 5.88
N VAL A 146 27.63 -1.58 5.95
CA VAL A 146 27.10 -0.77 7.04
C VAL A 146 27.06 -1.53 8.37
N PHE A 147 26.60 -2.79 8.36
CA PHE A 147 26.36 -3.58 9.57
C PHE A 147 27.48 -4.56 9.94
N HIS A 148 28.32 -4.97 8.99
CA HIS A 148 29.31 -6.04 9.23
C HIS A 148 30.76 -5.67 8.90
N VAL A 149 31.01 -4.53 8.23
CA VAL A 149 32.39 -4.08 7.93
C VAL A 149 32.74 -2.83 8.71
N PHE A 150 31.87 -1.81 8.66
CA PHE A 150 32.12 -0.53 9.30
C PHE A 150 31.46 -0.39 10.68
N ASP A 151 30.60 -1.34 11.07
CA ASP A 151 29.84 -1.32 12.33
C ASP A 151 29.17 0.04 12.62
N THR A 152 28.71 0.70 11.55
CA THR A 152 28.16 2.07 11.64
C THR A 152 26.75 2.11 12.24
N LEU A 153 26.01 1.02 12.12
CA LEU A 153 24.67 0.85 12.70
C LEU A 153 24.66 -0.41 13.59
N PRO A 154 23.87 -0.40 14.68
CA PRO A 154 23.83 -1.52 15.61
C PRO A 154 23.19 -2.74 14.95
N THR A 155 23.75 -3.92 15.23
CA THR A 155 23.11 -5.18 14.85
C THR A 155 21.91 -5.47 15.75
N GLN A 156 21.02 -6.36 15.33
CA GLN A 156 19.81 -6.71 16.09
C GLN A 156 20.11 -7.12 17.55
N LEU A 157 21.22 -7.82 17.80
CA LEU A 157 21.61 -8.20 19.15
C LEU A 157 22.01 -6.99 20.00
N GLN A 158 22.74 -6.04 19.42
CA GLN A 158 23.14 -4.81 20.11
C GLN A 158 21.94 -3.90 20.41
N GLU A 159 20.98 -3.83 19.49
CA GLU A 159 19.71 -3.14 19.74
C GLU A 159 18.96 -3.78 20.90
N TYR A 160 18.85 -5.12 20.91
CA TYR A 160 18.22 -5.86 21.99
C TYR A 160 18.86 -5.58 23.36
N ASP A 161 20.19 -5.69 23.45
CA ASP A 161 20.90 -5.44 24.71
C ASP A 161 20.70 -4.00 25.21
N THR A 162 20.64 -3.05 24.27
CA THR A 162 20.39 -1.63 24.59
C THR A 162 18.98 -1.42 25.11
N GLU A 163 17.97 -2.04 24.51
CA GLU A 163 16.57 -1.96 24.96
C GLU A 163 16.38 -2.61 26.34
N VAL A 164 16.99 -3.78 26.58
CA VAL A 164 16.95 -4.44 27.89
C VAL A 164 17.59 -3.57 28.96
N ALA A 165 18.75 -2.98 28.69
CA ALA A 165 19.42 -2.08 29.62
C ALA A 165 18.56 -0.83 29.93
N TYR A 166 17.89 -0.28 28.92
CA TYR A 166 16.97 0.84 29.09
C TYR A 166 15.77 0.46 29.99
N ALA A 167 15.14 -0.69 29.72
CA ALA A 167 14.00 -1.19 30.49
C ALA A 167 14.36 -1.47 31.96
N GLN A 168 15.53 -2.07 32.21
CA GLN A 168 16.02 -2.29 33.58
C GLN A 168 16.26 -0.98 34.31
N ALA A 169 16.87 0.01 33.65
CA ALA A 169 17.09 1.33 34.25
C ALA A 169 15.77 2.05 34.59
N GLU A 170 14.74 1.91 33.76
CA GLU A 170 13.41 2.44 34.02
C GLU A 170 12.71 1.73 35.18
N ALA A 171 12.77 0.39 35.21
CA ALA A 171 12.23 -0.41 36.32
C ALA A 171 12.86 -0.02 37.66
N LEU A 172 14.19 0.18 37.70
CA LEU A 172 14.89 0.64 38.90
C LEU A 172 14.46 2.05 39.32
N LYS A 173 14.27 2.98 38.38
CA LYS A 173 13.76 4.33 38.67
C LYS A 173 12.34 4.27 39.26
N LEU A 174 11.47 3.41 38.70
CA LEU A 174 10.12 3.22 39.20
C LEU A 174 10.13 2.62 40.62
N GLN A 175 10.94 1.57 40.86
CA GLN A 175 11.11 0.97 42.18
C GLN A 175 11.64 1.98 43.21
N ALA A 176 12.63 2.80 42.83
CA ALA A 176 13.17 3.84 43.70
C ALA A 176 12.15 4.96 43.99
N SER A 177 11.26 5.28 43.04
CA SER A 177 10.20 6.27 43.23
C SER A 177 8.98 5.75 44.01
N ASN A 178 8.72 4.44 43.98
CA ASN A 178 7.57 3.78 44.61
C ASN A 178 7.99 2.58 45.48
N PRO A 179 8.58 2.79 46.67
CA PRO A 179 9.10 1.72 47.53
C PRO A 179 8.03 0.78 48.14
N VAL A 180 6.75 1.11 48.03
CA VAL A 180 5.63 0.30 48.58
C VAL A 180 5.13 -0.77 47.60
N ALA A 181 5.53 -0.71 46.32
CA ALA A 181 5.07 -1.63 45.26
C ALA A 181 6.05 -2.78 44.97
N ALA A 182 6.93 -3.12 45.93
CA ALA A 182 7.73 -4.34 45.85
C ALA A 182 6.87 -5.58 46.13
N ILE A 183 5.95 -5.89 45.21
CA ILE A 183 5.21 -7.14 45.20
C ILE A 183 6.14 -8.19 44.62
N ASP A 184 6.56 -9.14 45.46
CA ASP A 184 7.41 -10.27 45.08
C ASP A 184 6.57 -11.35 44.38
N GLU A 185 6.69 -11.41 43.06
CA GLU A 185 6.01 -12.37 42.19
C GLU A 185 6.49 -13.82 42.36
N ASN A 186 7.61 -14.05 43.07
CA ASN A 186 8.13 -15.38 43.43
C ASN A 186 7.75 -15.82 44.86
N SER A 187 6.96 -15.03 45.60
CA SER A 187 6.56 -15.34 46.98
C SER A 187 5.33 -16.25 47.13
N VAL A 188 4.86 -16.85 46.03
CA VAL A 188 3.70 -17.75 46.04
C VAL A 188 4.19 -19.20 45.93
N GLU A 189 4.17 -19.91 47.06
CA GLU A 189 4.19 -21.38 47.11
C GLU A 189 2.84 -21.97 46.63
#